data_AF-A0A368FUS7-F1
#
_entry.id   AF-A0A368FUS7-F1
#
_cell.length_a   1.000
_cell.length_b   1.000
_cell.length_c   1.000
_cell.angle_alpha   90.00
_cell.angle_beta   90.00
_cell.angle_gamma   90.00
#
_symmetry.space_group_name_H-M   'P 1'
#
loop_
_entity.id
_entity.type
_entity.pdbx_description
1 polymer ?
#
loop_
_entity_poly.entity_id
_entity_poly.type
_entity_poly.pdbx_seq_one_letter_code
_entity_poly.pdbx_strand_id
1 'polypeptide(L)'
;MINTLPANVKSLFPKENLEFADSITESESKILKEVFDKHACFEQVGEMIDAVEAKSADLGKRMRTVLAGNCARLEGLSPAAVEYSKKCVHFITHVMCSLTLGKQLSFEKADELHKEFQKLSAADQAALKKANPDVQF
;
A
#
# COMPACT_ATOMS: atom_id res chain seq x y z
N MET A 1 11.79 8.82 2.94
CA MET A 1 11.73 8.21 1.59
C MET A 1 10.41 8.48 0.88
N ILE A 2 9.25 8.35 1.52
CA ILE A 2 7.95 8.66 0.87
C ILE A 2 7.81 10.12 0.42
N ASN A 3 8.44 11.07 1.13
CA ASN A 3 8.35 12.49 0.77
C ASN A 3 8.89 12.84 -0.62
N THR A 4 9.68 11.98 -1.26
CA THR A 4 10.17 12.17 -2.64
C THR A 4 9.20 11.64 -3.70
N LEU A 5 8.11 10.99 -3.32
CA LEU A 5 7.11 10.49 -4.27
C LEU A 5 6.32 11.65 -4.91
N PRO A 6 5.98 11.55 -6.20
CA PRO A 6 5.07 12.47 -6.88
C PRO A 6 3.69 12.55 -6.21
N ALA A 7 3.00 13.69 -6.41
CA ALA A 7 1.70 13.95 -5.78
C ALA A 7 0.62 12.93 -6.19
N ASN A 8 0.55 12.56 -7.47
CA ASN A 8 -0.37 11.54 -8.00
C ASN A 8 -0.10 10.12 -7.47
N VAL A 9 1.10 9.86 -6.95
CA VAL A 9 1.39 8.58 -6.30
C VAL A 9 0.95 8.63 -4.85
N LYS A 10 1.31 9.71 -4.14
CA LYS A 10 0.96 9.90 -2.72
C LYS A 10 -0.54 9.98 -2.50
N SER A 11 -1.29 10.57 -3.44
CA SER A 11 -2.75 10.68 -3.39
C SER A 11 -3.47 9.34 -3.25
N LEU A 12 -2.86 8.26 -3.76
CA LEU A 12 -3.43 6.91 -3.70
C LEU A 12 -3.15 6.19 -2.38
N PHE A 13 -2.26 6.71 -1.52
CA PHE A 13 -1.89 6.03 -0.27
C PHE A 13 -2.90 6.32 0.84
N PRO A 14 -3.45 5.28 1.48
CA PRO A 14 -4.10 5.43 2.77
C PRO A 14 -3.15 6.00 3.82
N LYS A 15 -3.69 6.79 4.75
CA LYS A 15 -2.98 7.46 5.82
C LYS A 15 -2.11 6.50 6.63
N GLU A 16 -2.63 5.32 6.97
CA GLU A 16 -1.89 4.31 7.74
C GLU A 16 -0.63 3.81 7.02
N ASN A 17 -0.63 3.75 5.68
CA ASN A 17 0.54 3.37 4.90
C ASN A 17 1.61 4.47 4.94
N LEU A 18 1.20 5.75 4.89
CA LEU A 18 2.10 6.89 4.99
C LEU A 18 2.69 6.99 6.40
N GLU A 19 1.85 6.90 7.44
CA GLU A 19 2.27 6.94 8.84
C GLU A 19 3.23 5.78 9.17
N PHE A 20 2.94 4.58 8.68
CA PHE A 20 3.85 3.45 8.83
C PHE A 20 5.21 3.74 8.20
N ALA A 21 5.24 4.20 6.95
CA ALA A 21 6.47 4.50 6.25
C ALA A 21 7.30 5.61 6.92
N ASP A 22 6.65 6.63 7.48
CA ASP A 22 7.32 7.71 8.20
C ASP A 22 7.82 7.26 9.59
N SER A 23 7.19 6.24 10.18
CA SER A 23 7.60 5.66 11.46
C SER A 23 8.76 4.65 11.36
N ILE A 24 9.25 4.34 10.16
CA ILE A 24 10.35 3.39 9.96
C ILE A 24 11.68 4.01 10.38
N THR A 25 12.33 3.38 11.33
CA THR A 25 13.70 3.75 11.77
C THR A 25 14.77 3.19 10.83
N GLU A 26 16.01 3.66 10.95
CA GLU A 26 17.12 3.15 10.13
C GLU A 26 17.39 1.65 10.35
N SER A 27 17.28 1.16 11.59
CA SER A 27 17.46 -0.26 11.90
C SER A 27 16.35 -1.12 11.31
N GLU A 28 15.10 -0.65 11.37
CA GLU A 28 13.95 -1.34 10.78
C GLU A 28 14.00 -1.33 9.26
N SER A 29 14.46 -0.24 8.65
CA SER A 29 14.71 -0.18 7.21
C SER A 29 15.68 -1.28 6.74
N LYS A 30 16.73 -1.57 7.52
CA LYS A 30 17.67 -2.68 7.22
C LYS A 30 16.98 -4.05 7.28
N ILE A 31 16.07 -4.26 8.24
CA ILE A 31 15.28 -5.50 8.35
C ILE A 31 14.36 -5.66 7.14
N LEU A 32 13.59 -4.61 6.80
CA LEU A 32 12.70 -4.62 5.65
C LEU A 32 13.46 -4.88 4.35
N LYS A 33 14.62 -4.23 4.17
CA LYS A 33 15.49 -4.48 3.02
C LYS A 33 15.94 -5.94 2.96
N GLU A 34 16.41 -6.51 4.07
CA GLU A 34 16.85 -7.92 4.10
C GLU A 34 15.71 -8.89 3.74
N VAL A 35 14.50 -8.63 4.23
CA VAL A 35 13.32 -9.46 3.91
C VAL A 35 12.92 -9.28 2.46
N PHE A 36 12.74 -8.04 1.99
CA PHE A 36 12.26 -7.78 0.63
C PHE A 36 13.27 -8.18 -0.45
N ASP A 37 14.56 -8.20 -0.15
CA ASP A 37 15.61 -8.61 -1.10
C ASP A 37 15.64 -10.14 -1.30
N LYS A 38 15.28 -10.91 -0.26
CA LYS A 38 15.24 -12.39 -0.32
C LYS A 38 14.01 -12.93 -1.04
N HIS A 39 12.96 -12.12 -1.18
CA HIS A 39 11.71 -12.53 -1.78
C HIS A 39 11.49 -11.75 -3.08
N ALA A 40 11.79 -12.39 -4.22
CA ALA A 40 11.61 -11.80 -5.54
C ALA A 40 10.14 -11.37 -5.80
N CYS A 41 9.20 -12.11 -5.20
CA CYS A 41 7.79 -11.77 -5.09
C CYS A 41 7.23 -12.44 -3.82
N PHE A 42 6.32 -11.78 -3.12
CA PHE A 42 5.46 -12.45 -2.14
C PHE A 42 4.13 -12.72 -2.81
N GLU A 43 3.64 -13.97 -2.72
CA GLU A 43 2.32 -14.32 -3.25
C GLU A 43 1.21 -13.59 -2.49
N GLN A 44 1.44 -13.35 -1.19
CA GLN A 44 0.51 -12.62 -0.32
C GLN A 44 1.25 -11.67 0.63
N VAL A 45 0.62 -10.53 0.92
CA VAL A 45 1.10 -9.56 1.91
C VAL A 45 1.28 -10.21 3.29
N GLY A 46 0.47 -11.22 3.64
CA GLY A 46 0.58 -11.95 4.91
C GLY A 46 1.94 -12.64 5.09
N GLU A 47 2.45 -13.31 4.05
CA GLU A 47 3.74 -14.01 4.09
C GLU A 47 4.91 -13.04 4.29
N MET A 48 4.83 -11.87 3.64
CA MET A 48 5.79 -10.79 3.85
C MET A 48 5.83 -10.35 5.31
N ILE A 49 4.65 -10.20 5.93
CA ILE A 49 4.56 -9.76 7.33
C ILE A 49 5.13 -10.83 8.26
N ASP A 50 4.85 -12.12 8.02
CA ASP A 50 5.40 -13.21 8.84
C ASP A 50 6.94 -13.24 8.79
N ALA A 51 7.54 -13.02 7.61
CA ALA A 51 8.98 -12.95 7.46
C ALA A 51 9.60 -11.74 8.19
N VAL A 52 8.90 -10.61 8.23
CA VAL A 52 9.32 -9.43 9.01
C VAL A 52 9.15 -9.69 10.51
N GLU A 53 8.03 -10.27 10.93
CA GLU A 53 7.70 -10.56 12.33
C GLU A 53 8.71 -11.51 12.97
N ALA A 54 9.21 -12.49 12.20
CA ALA A 54 10.28 -13.39 12.62
C ALA A 54 11.62 -12.67 12.93
N LYS A 55 11.84 -11.47 12.39
CA LYS A 55 13.04 -10.65 12.64
C LYS A 55 12.78 -9.52 13.64
N SER A 56 11.58 -8.97 13.65
CA SER A 56 11.14 -7.93 14.58
C SER A 56 9.64 -8.02 14.81
N ALA A 57 9.27 -8.54 15.98
CA ALA A 57 7.87 -8.71 16.37
C ALA A 57 7.11 -7.39 16.35
N ASP A 58 7.71 -6.30 16.86
CA ASP A 58 7.08 -4.98 16.89
C ASP A 58 6.85 -4.39 15.50
N LEU A 59 7.81 -4.60 14.58
CA LEU A 59 7.67 -4.15 13.19
C LEU A 59 6.58 -4.96 12.45
N GLY A 60 6.61 -6.29 12.59
CA GLY A 60 5.59 -7.18 12.03
C GLY A 60 4.18 -6.83 12.54
N LYS A 61 4.04 -6.59 13.85
CA LYS A 61 2.79 -6.13 14.46
C LYS A 61 2.29 -4.83 13.86
N ARG A 62 3.15 -3.83 13.64
CA ARG A 62 2.75 -2.59 12.96
C ARG A 62 2.29 -2.83 11.53
N MET A 63 2.96 -3.72 10.79
CA MET A 63 2.52 -4.10 9.44
C MET A 63 1.16 -4.82 9.45
N ARG A 64 0.90 -5.69 10.43
CA ARG A 64 -0.42 -6.32 10.62
C ARG A 64 -1.51 -5.26 10.85
N THR A 65 -1.24 -4.23 11.64
CA THR A 65 -2.18 -3.13 11.87
C THR A 65 -2.51 -2.38 10.57
N VAL A 66 -1.50 -2.07 9.74
CA VAL A 66 -1.70 -1.45 8.43
C VAL A 66 -2.52 -2.34 7.50
N LEU A 67 -2.24 -3.65 7.46
CA LEU A 67 -3.01 -4.60 6.66
C LEU A 67 -4.47 -4.66 7.13
N ALA A 68 -4.73 -4.71 8.44
CA ALA A 68 -6.08 -4.73 9.00
C ALA A 68 -6.86 -3.45 8.65
N GLY A 69 -6.23 -2.27 8.74
CA GLY A 69 -6.83 -1.00 8.30
C GLY A 69 -7.22 -1.02 6.82
N ASN A 70 -6.31 -1.50 5.97
CA ASN A 70 -6.56 -1.66 4.54
C ASN A 70 -7.70 -2.66 4.24
N CYS A 71 -7.80 -3.76 5.00
CA CYS A 71 -8.91 -4.70 4.86
C CYS A 71 -10.25 -4.10 5.27
N ALA A 72 -10.29 -3.33 6.36
CA ALA A 72 -11.52 -2.68 6.83
C ALA A 72 -12.10 -1.70 5.79
N ARG A 73 -11.24 -1.04 5.00
CA ARG A 73 -11.63 -0.15 3.89
C ARG A 73 -12.36 -0.86 2.75
N LEU A 74 -12.37 -2.20 2.73
CA LEU A 74 -13.06 -3.00 1.72
C LEU A 74 -14.48 -3.41 2.14
N GLU A 75 -14.84 -3.24 3.41
CA GLU A 75 -16.11 -3.71 3.94
C GLU A 75 -17.30 -2.98 3.30
N GLY A 76 -18.28 -3.74 2.82
CA GLY A 76 -19.49 -3.19 2.20
C GLY A 76 -19.29 -2.60 0.80
N LEU A 77 -18.09 -2.68 0.22
CA LEU A 77 -17.85 -2.31 -1.17
C LEU A 77 -18.43 -3.35 -2.14
N SER A 78 -18.80 -2.89 -3.34
CA SER A 78 -19.20 -3.78 -4.44
C SER A 78 -18.00 -4.61 -4.92
N PRO A 79 -18.22 -5.75 -5.62
CA PRO A 79 -17.12 -6.53 -6.20
C PRO A 79 -16.20 -5.71 -7.12
N ALA A 80 -16.75 -4.78 -7.91
CA ALA A 80 -15.98 -3.92 -8.81
C ALA A 80 -15.11 -2.92 -8.02
N ALA A 81 -15.67 -2.31 -6.97
CA ALA A 81 -14.92 -1.42 -6.07
C ALA A 81 -13.81 -2.18 -5.31
N VAL A 82 -14.09 -3.40 -4.83
CA VAL A 82 -13.09 -4.27 -4.20
C VAL A 82 -11.95 -4.62 -5.16
N GLU A 83 -12.26 -4.96 -6.41
CA GLU A 83 -11.25 -5.26 -7.42
C GLU A 83 -10.34 -4.04 -7.69
N TYR A 84 -10.94 -2.86 -7.83
CA TYR A 84 -10.19 -1.61 -7.97
C TYR A 84 -9.29 -1.35 -6.74
N SER A 85 -9.82 -1.46 -5.52
CA SER A 85 -9.04 -1.28 -4.29
C SER A 85 -7.86 -2.24 -4.20
N LYS A 86 -8.02 -3.51 -4.61
CA LYS A 86 -6.92 -4.49 -4.66
C LYS A 86 -5.79 -4.03 -5.59
N LYS A 87 -6.11 -3.43 -6.74
CA LYS A 87 -5.10 -2.87 -7.66
C LYS A 87 -4.33 -1.71 -7.00
N CYS A 88 -5.03 -0.82 -6.29
CA CYS A 88 -4.38 0.27 -5.55
C CYS A 88 -3.46 -0.27 -4.44
N VAL A 89 -3.93 -1.22 -3.63
CA VAL A 89 -3.13 -1.83 -2.56
C VAL A 89 -1.88 -2.53 -3.13
N HIS A 90 -2.03 -3.25 -4.25
CA HIS A 90 -0.89 -3.89 -4.92
C HIS A 90 0.13 -2.86 -5.42
N PHE A 91 -0.33 -1.78 -6.06
CA PHE A 91 0.54 -0.68 -6.50
C PHE A 91 1.28 -0.03 -5.33
N ILE A 92 0.58 0.31 -4.25
CA ILE A 92 1.16 0.92 -3.05
C ILE A 92 2.22 0.01 -2.44
N THR A 93 1.90 -1.28 -2.30
CA THR A 93 2.83 -2.29 -1.79
C THR A 93 4.08 -2.36 -2.66
N HIS A 94 3.91 -2.39 -3.99
CA HIS A 94 5.03 -2.38 -4.93
C HIS A 94 5.91 -1.13 -4.76
N VAL A 95 5.32 0.06 -4.66
CA VAL A 95 6.06 1.31 -4.44
C VAL A 95 6.85 1.27 -3.14
N MET A 96 6.24 0.83 -2.04
CA MET A 96 6.91 0.76 -0.73
C MET A 96 8.08 -0.25 -0.74
N CYS A 97 7.90 -1.42 -1.33
CA CYS A 97 8.97 -2.40 -1.47
C CYS A 97 10.11 -1.87 -2.35
N SER A 98 9.79 -1.28 -3.51
CA SER A 98 10.77 -0.73 -4.43
C SER A 98 11.56 0.43 -3.81
N LEU A 99 10.92 1.33 -3.05
CA LEU A 99 11.60 2.37 -2.27
C LEU A 99 12.57 1.78 -1.25
N THR A 100 12.13 0.78 -0.50
CA THR A 100 12.95 0.10 0.53
C THR A 100 14.19 -0.55 -0.09
N LEU A 101 14.05 -1.12 -1.28
CA LEU A 101 15.14 -1.77 -2.01
C LEU A 101 16.01 -0.79 -2.81
N GLY A 102 15.64 0.50 -2.89
CA GLY A 102 16.32 1.47 -3.74
C GLY A 102 16.17 1.19 -5.24
N LYS A 103 15.08 0.52 -5.64
CA LYS A 103 14.76 0.24 -7.05
C LYS A 103 14.18 1.47 -7.73
N GLN A 104 14.40 1.59 -9.04
CA GLN A 104 13.76 2.63 -9.84
C GLN A 104 12.26 2.40 -9.89
N LEU A 105 11.48 3.48 -9.73
CA LEU A 105 10.02 3.46 -9.77
C LEU A 105 9.53 3.97 -11.13
N SER A 106 8.50 3.31 -11.66
CA SER A 106 7.62 3.90 -12.68
C SER A 106 6.32 4.34 -12.01
N PHE A 107 5.82 5.51 -12.39
CA PHE A 107 4.60 6.10 -11.83
C PHE A 107 3.44 6.11 -12.83
N GLU A 108 3.63 5.55 -14.03
CA GLU A 108 2.58 5.43 -15.04
C GLU A 108 1.36 4.68 -14.50
N LYS A 109 1.59 3.69 -13.63
CA LYS A 109 0.51 2.93 -13.02
C LYS A 109 -0.36 3.78 -12.09
N ALA A 110 0.17 4.84 -11.46
CA ALA A 110 -0.64 5.75 -10.67
C ALA A 110 -1.64 6.50 -11.57
N ASP A 111 -1.19 6.99 -12.73
CA ASP A 111 -2.05 7.68 -13.69
C ASP A 111 -3.11 6.75 -14.28
N GLU A 112 -2.77 5.48 -14.52
CA GLU A 112 -3.74 4.47 -14.91
C GLU A 112 -4.80 4.24 -13.84
N LEU A 113 -4.41 4.14 -12.56
CA LEU A 113 -5.35 3.93 -11.45
C LEU A 113 -6.29 5.12 -11.27
N HIS A 114 -5.81 6.35 -11.45
CA HIS A 114 -6.67 7.54 -11.49
C HIS A 114 -7.68 7.45 -12.65
N LYS A 115 -7.23 7.07 -13.85
CA LYS A 115 -8.12 6.90 -15.01
C LYS A 115 -9.11 5.76 -14.83
N GLU A 116 -8.70 4.65 -14.20
CA GLU A 116 -9.57 3.51 -13.89
C GLU A 116 -10.67 3.92 -12.90
N PHE A 117 -10.35 4.74 -11.89
CA PHE A 117 -11.36 5.26 -10.96
C PHE A 117 -12.46 6.06 -11.66
N GLN A 118 -12.08 6.94 -12.60
CA GLN A 118 -13.04 7.76 -13.34
C GLN A 118 -14.00 6.91 -14.21
N LYS A 119 -13.64 5.66 -14.52
CA LYS A 119 -14.47 4.73 -15.30
C LYS A 119 -15.43 3.89 -14.43
N LEU A 120 -15.29 3.93 -13.10
CA LEU A 120 -16.20 3.25 -12.20
C LEU A 120 -17.58 3.92 -12.18
N SER A 121 -18.59 3.18 -11.74
CA SER A 121 -19.92 3.73 -11.55
C SER A 121 -19.91 4.87 -10.51
N ALA A 122 -20.83 5.83 -10.62
CA ALA A 122 -20.93 6.92 -9.64
C ALA A 122 -21.16 6.40 -8.21
N ALA A 123 -21.88 5.28 -8.06
CA ALA A 123 -22.10 4.62 -6.78
C ALA A 123 -20.79 4.04 -6.20
N ASP A 124 -19.98 3.38 -7.03
CA ASP A 124 -18.68 2.84 -6.60
C ASP A 124 -17.68 3.95 -6.27
N GLN A 125 -17.63 5.01 -7.07
CA GLN A 125 -16.79 6.18 -6.79
C GLN A 125 -17.14 6.81 -5.44
N ALA A 126 -18.45 6.96 -5.15
CA ALA A 126 -18.92 7.49 -3.87
C ALA A 126 -18.60 6.55 -2.70
N ALA A 127 -18.81 5.24 -2.88
CA ALA A 127 -18.49 4.23 -1.87
C ALA A 127 -16.99 4.21 -1.53
N LEU A 128 -16.13 4.23 -2.56
CA LEU A 128 -14.67 4.27 -2.40
C LEU A 128 -14.21 5.53 -1.69
N LYS A 129 -14.71 6.71 -2.08
CA LYS A 129 -14.41 7.98 -1.40
C LYS A 129 -14.88 7.99 0.05
N LYS A 130 -16.05 7.40 0.34
CA LYS A 130 -16.58 7.28 1.70
C LYS A 130 -15.73 6.35 2.56
N ALA A 131 -15.30 5.22 2.01
CA ALA A 131 -14.44 4.27 2.71
C ALA A 131 -12.99 4.77 2.86
N ASN A 132 -12.57 5.72 2.00
CA ASN A 132 -11.21 6.25 1.94
C ASN A 132 -11.21 7.79 1.87
N PRO A 133 -11.65 8.48 2.94
CA PRO A 133 -11.79 9.94 2.93
C PRO A 133 -10.45 10.69 2.82
N ASP A 134 -9.36 10.00 3.10
CA ASP A 134 -7.97 10.45 3.06
C ASP A 134 -7.29 10.23 1.70
N VAL A 135 -7.88 9.41 0.83
CA VAL A 135 -7.34 9.06 -0.49
C VAL A 135 -7.97 9.97 -1.56
N GLN A 136 -7.13 10.50 -2.45
CA GLN A 136 -7.57 11.34 -3.56
C GLN A 136 -7.51 10.52 -4.86
N PHE A 137 -8.63 9.88 -5.23
CA PHE A 137 -8.77 9.09 -6.45
C PHE A 137 -8.95 9.92 -7.73
#